data_AF-A0A3D0JXP5-F1
#
_entry.id   AF-A0A3D0JXP5-F1
#
_cell.length_a   1.000
_cell.length_b   1.000
_cell.length_c   1.000
_cell.angle_alpha   90.00
_cell.angle_beta   90.00
_cell.angle_gamma   90.00
#
_symmetry.space_group_name_H-M   'P 1'
#
loop_
_entity.id
_entity.type
_entity.pdbx_description
1 polymer ?
#
loop_
_entity_poly.entity_id
_entity_poly.type
_entity_poly.pdbx_seq_one_letter_code
_entity_poly.pdbx_strand_id
1 'polypeptide(L)'
;MIAASLRRACLWLLLGAPCTAFAQCPTGQMQICLGSCICIPDPIRVREDGLNLASARLEAWLLQSRQATLNAGTESMPLMIRAQLSSFYDSELLDGVRFRAGMTEEMDAASVLLQHPDVQAVTLVDAGVFRSRAAAEGDAARWGPERWAVQQYVSWRTAEVQQGPQR
;
A
#
# COMPACT_ATOMS: atom_id res chain seq x y z
N MET A 1 68.05 10.11 35.83
CA MET A 1 67.97 10.18 34.35
C MET A 1 66.81 9.39 33.74
N ILE A 2 66.23 8.39 34.43
CA ILE A 2 65.15 7.52 33.90
C ILE A 2 63.76 8.20 33.89
N ALA A 3 63.48 9.11 34.82
CA ALA A 3 62.18 9.80 34.91
C ALA A 3 61.91 10.80 33.76
N ALA A 4 62.98 11.39 33.18
CA ALA A 4 62.85 12.37 32.10
C ALA A 4 62.56 11.71 30.74
N SER A 5 63.08 10.50 30.52
CA SER A 5 62.83 9.68 29.33
C SER A 5 61.41 9.10 29.33
N LEU A 6 60.89 8.67 30.49
CA LEU A 6 59.50 8.22 30.64
C LEU A 6 58.48 9.33 30.37
N ARG A 7 58.75 10.56 30.86
CA ARG A 7 57.87 11.72 30.62
C ARG A 7 57.82 12.13 29.15
N ARG A 8 58.95 12.02 28.43
CA ARG A 8 59.00 12.31 26.98
C ARG A 8 58.33 11.21 26.15
N ALA A 9 58.48 9.95 26.52
CA ALA A 9 57.79 8.84 25.86
C ALA A 9 56.26 8.95 26.01
N CYS A 10 55.78 9.37 27.18
CA CYS A 10 54.34 9.58 27.43
C CYS A 10 53.77 10.76 26.62
N LEU A 11 54.56 11.83 26.41
CA LEU A 11 54.17 12.97 25.57
C LEU A 11 54.06 12.62 24.08
N TRP A 12 54.91 11.72 23.57
CA TRP A 12 54.82 11.24 22.19
C TRP A 12 53.64 10.30 21.95
N LEU A 13 53.22 9.52 22.96
CA LEU A 13 52.07 8.63 22.85
C LEU A 13 50.72 9.38 22.77
N LEU A 14 50.64 10.58 23.36
CA LEU A 14 49.43 11.41 23.33
C LEU A 14 49.26 12.23 22.04
N LEU A 15 50.35 12.53 21.31
CA LEU A 15 50.29 13.24 20.02
C LEU A 15 50.06 12.31 18.81
N GLY A 16 50.14 10.99 19.00
CA GLY A 16 50.04 9.99 17.93
C GLY A 16 48.67 9.33 17.77
N ALA A 17 47.64 9.78 18.48
CA ALA A 17 46.28 9.27 18.28
C ALA A 17 45.67 9.97 17.06
N PRO A 18 45.54 9.33 15.88
CA PRO A 18 44.67 9.88 14.86
C PRO A 18 43.27 9.92 15.46
N CYS A 19 42.77 11.12 15.75
CA CYS A 19 41.34 11.35 15.86
C CYS A 19 40.73 11.02 14.50
N THR A 20 40.49 9.74 14.24
CA THR A 20 39.44 9.34 13.33
C THR A 20 38.15 9.78 14.00
N ALA A 21 37.78 11.05 13.77
CA ALA A 21 36.41 11.49 13.96
C ALA A 21 35.58 10.63 13.02
N PHE A 22 35.14 9.47 13.51
CA PHE A 22 34.01 8.79 12.92
C PHE A 22 32.87 9.79 13.05
N ALA A 23 32.60 10.52 11.98
CA ALA A 23 31.39 11.30 11.84
C ALA A 23 30.25 10.28 11.79
N GLN A 24 29.80 9.84 12.96
CA GLN A 24 28.66 8.97 13.10
C GLN A 24 27.44 9.80 12.71
N CYS A 25 27.06 9.72 11.44
CA CYS A 25 25.82 10.31 10.99
C CYS A 25 24.67 9.79 11.86
N PRO A 26 23.67 10.63 12.17
CA PRO A 26 22.47 10.20 12.88
C PRO A 26 21.84 8.95 12.25
N THR A 27 21.16 8.14 13.06
CA THR A 27 20.46 6.95 12.58
C THR A 27 19.56 7.28 11.39
N GLY A 28 19.71 6.54 10.29
CA GLY A 28 18.95 6.79 9.05
C GLY A 28 19.65 7.72 8.06
N GLN A 29 20.87 8.16 8.36
CA GLN A 29 21.74 8.89 7.44
C GLN A 29 23.00 8.08 7.12
N MET A 30 23.51 8.26 5.91
CA MET A 30 24.79 7.71 5.47
C MET A 30 25.78 8.84 5.18
N GLN A 31 27.05 8.55 5.43
CA GLN A 31 28.14 9.49 5.16
C GLN A 31 28.61 9.32 3.72
N ILE A 32 28.74 10.43 2.99
CA ILE A 32 29.34 10.48 1.65
C ILE A 32 30.48 11.49 1.68
N CYS A 33 31.67 11.09 1.21
CA CYS A 33 32.88 11.92 1.24
C CYS A 33 33.42 12.18 -0.18
N LEU A 34 33.35 13.44 -0.63
CA LEU A 34 34.06 13.94 -1.83
C LEU A 34 34.76 15.24 -1.43
N GLY A 35 36.03 15.18 -1.03
CA GLY A 35 36.80 16.31 -0.52
C GLY A 35 36.42 16.75 0.91
N SER A 36 35.13 16.73 1.24
CA SER A 36 34.57 16.85 2.58
C SER A 36 33.46 15.81 2.77
N CYS A 37 33.24 15.38 4.00
CA CYS A 37 32.17 14.43 4.30
C CYS A 37 30.90 15.15 4.73
N ILE A 38 29.76 14.72 4.19
CA ILE A 38 28.42 15.17 4.59
C ILE A 38 27.56 13.96 4.95
N CYS A 39 26.61 14.17 5.85
CA CYS A 39 25.58 13.20 6.16
C CYS A 39 24.35 13.48 5.29
N ILE A 40 23.89 12.47 4.56
CA ILE A 40 22.70 12.55 3.71
C ILE A 40 21.73 11.47 4.19
N PRO A 41 20.40 11.73 4.19
CA PRO A 41 19.41 10.68 4.42
C PRO A 41 19.68 9.47 3.52
N ASP A 42 19.60 8.28 4.10
CA ASP A 42 19.73 7.04 3.34
C ASP A 42 18.65 7.02 2.23
N PRO A 43 19.03 7.08 0.94
CA PRO A 43 18.08 7.23 -0.15
C PRO A 43 17.17 6.01 -0.29
N ILE A 44 17.63 4.82 0.15
CA ILE A 44 16.79 3.62 0.16
C ILE A 44 15.71 3.77 1.22
N ARG A 45 16.07 4.16 2.46
CA ARG A 45 15.10 4.36 3.54
C ARG A 45 14.08 5.43 3.20
N VAL A 46 14.52 6.58 2.71
CA VAL A 46 13.61 7.67 2.33
C VAL A 46 12.61 7.20 1.26
N ARG A 47 13.06 6.38 0.30
CA ARG A 47 12.17 5.80 -0.70
C ARG A 47 11.19 4.82 -0.08
N GLU A 48 11.65 3.88 0.73
CA GLU A 48 10.78 2.89 1.38
C GLU A 48 9.75 3.57 2.30
N ASP A 49 10.17 4.54 3.12
CA ASP A 49 9.27 5.33 3.96
C ASP A 49 8.24 6.10 3.12
N GLY A 50 8.67 6.67 2.00
CA GLY A 50 7.78 7.33 1.05
C GLY A 50 6.75 6.37 0.43
N LEU A 51 7.19 5.18 0.04
CA LEU A 51 6.31 4.13 -0.51
C LEU A 51 5.32 3.62 0.55
N ASN A 52 5.77 3.41 1.77
CA ASN A 52 4.93 2.98 2.90
C ASN A 52 3.88 4.04 3.27
N LEU A 53 4.25 5.32 3.25
CA LEU A 53 3.30 6.40 3.46
C LEU A 53 2.27 6.46 2.32
N ALA A 54 2.73 6.36 1.07
CA ALA A 54 1.86 6.37 -0.10
C ALA A 54 0.88 5.19 -0.11
N SER A 55 1.35 3.98 0.24
CA SER A 55 0.51 2.78 0.30
C SER A 55 -0.56 2.91 1.40
N ALA A 56 -0.19 3.35 2.60
CA ALA A 56 -1.14 3.57 3.69
C ALA A 56 -2.21 4.61 3.34
N ARG A 57 -1.83 5.68 2.62
CA ARG A 57 -2.80 6.70 2.15
C ARG A 57 -3.72 6.17 1.07
N LEU A 58 -3.19 5.39 0.13
CA LEU A 58 -3.99 4.75 -0.91
C LEU A 58 -5.00 3.77 -0.31
N GLU A 59 -4.57 2.94 0.64
CA GLU A 59 -5.45 2.01 1.35
C GLU A 59 -6.58 2.76 2.07
N ALA A 60 -6.25 3.80 2.84
CA ALA A 60 -7.24 4.62 3.53
C ALA A 60 -8.25 5.24 2.55
N TRP A 61 -7.78 5.74 1.41
CA TRP A 61 -8.65 6.31 0.38
C TRP A 61 -9.57 5.26 -0.27
N LEU A 62 -9.07 4.03 -0.52
CA LEU A 62 -9.89 2.93 -1.04
C LEU A 62 -10.99 2.54 -0.05
N LEU A 63 -10.66 2.42 1.24
CA LEU A 63 -11.62 2.10 2.31
C LEU A 63 -12.67 3.21 2.48
N GLN A 64 -12.24 4.48 2.44
CA GLN A 64 -13.15 5.62 2.48
C GLN A 64 -14.08 5.64 1.25
N SER A 65 -13.53 5.42 0.06
CA SER A 65 -14.28 5.35 -1.20
C SER A 65 -15.33 4.24 -1.19
N ARG A 66 -14.97 3.07 -0.62
CA ARG A 66 -15.89 1.97 -0.40
C ARG A 66 -17.04 2.41 0.51
N GLN A 67 -16.74 3.05 1.64
CA GLN A 67 -17.78 3.49 2.57
C GLN A 67 -18.71 4.54 1.94
N ALA A 68 -18.17 5.48 1.17
CA ALA A 68 -18.97 6.44 0.41
C ALA A 68 -19.90 5.74 -0.59
N THR A 69 -19.40 4.72 -1.29
CA THR A 69 -20.21 3.89 -2.21
C THR A 69 -21.36 3.20 -1.48
N LEU A 70 -21.10 2.60 -0.32
CA LEU A 70 -22.14 1.95 0.49
C LEU A 70 -23.18 2.96 1.00
N ASN A 71 -22.73 4.13 1.46
CA ASN A 71 -23.60 5.19 1.97
C ASN A 71 -24.48 5.81 0.88
N ALA A 72 -23.98 5.90 -0.35
CA ALA A 72 -24.73 6.38 -1.52
C ALA A 72 -25.83 5.42 -1.98
N GLY A 73 -25.90 4.21 -1.41
CA GLY A 73 -26.88 3.19 -1.74
C GLY A 73 -26.29 2.12 -2.67
N THR A 74 -26.55 0.87 -2.32
CA THR A 74 -26.12 -0.30 -3.09
C THR A 74 -27.20 -1.38 -3.13
N GLU A 75 -27.16 -2.19 -4.17
CA GLU A 75 -28.04 -3.34 -4.40
C GLU A 75 -27.28 -4.66 -4.27
N SER A 76 -28.02 -5.75 -4.04
CA SER A 76 -27.48 -7.11 -4.10
C SER A 76 -27.25 -7.50 -5.56
N MET A 77 -26.33 -8.43 -5.82
CA MET A 77 -26.12 -8.95 -7.18
C MET A 77 -27.44 -9.38 -7.85
N PRO A 78 -27.70 -9.00 -9.12
CA PRO A 78 -28.87 -9.45 -9.84
C PRO A 78 -28.92 -10.98 -9.92
N LEU A 79 -30.08 -11.57 -9.66
CA LEU A 79 -30.25 -13.03 -9.58
C LEU A 79 -29.73 -13.77 -10.83
N MET A 80 -29.93 -13.19 -12.01
CA MET A 80 -29.48 -13.81 -13.25
C MET A 80 -27.97 -13.80 -13.44
N ILE A 81 -27.29 -12.76 -12.97
CA ILE A 81 -25.83 -12.70 -12.94
C ILE A 81 -25.29 -13.69 -11.92
N ARG A 82 -25.89 -13.72 -10.72
CA ARG A 82 -25.53 -14.67 -9.66
C ARG A 82 -25.61 -16.12 -10.14
N ALA A 83 -26.68 -16.48 -10.83
CA ALA A 83 -26.85 -17.82 -11.38
C ALA A 83 -25.72 -18.20 -12.36
N GLN A 84 -25.29 -17.28 -13.22
CA GLN A 84 -24.21 -17.51 -14.20
C GLN A 84 -22.83 -17.63 -13.54
N LEU A 85 -22.61 -16.91 -12.43
CA LEU A 85 -21.33 -16.93 -11.72
C LEU A 85 -21.21 -18.06 -10.70
N SER A 86 -22.33 -18.71 -10.35
CA SER A 86 -22.39 -19.74 -9.30
C SER A 86 -21.50 -20.97 -9.54
N SER A 87 -21.15 -21.26 -10.80
CA SER A 87 -20.22 -22.34 -11.14
C SER A 87 -18.75 -22.00 -10.90
N PHE A 88 -18.41 -20.73 -10.71
CA PHE A 88 -17.04 -20.24 -10.63
C PHE A 88 -16.66 -19.71 -9.25
N TYR A 89 -17.64 -19.28 -8.45
CA TYR A 89 -17.42 -18.61 -7.17
C TYR A 89 -18.33 -19.18 -6.09
N ASP A 90 -17.87 -19.14 -4.84
CA ASP A 90 -18.68 -19.56 -3.69
C ASP A 90 -19.92 -18.67 -3.54
N SER A 91 -21.03 -19.29 -3.14
CA SER A 91 -22.26 -18.60 -2.76
C SER A 91 -22.05 -17.49 -1.73
N GLU A 92 -21.19 -17.69 -0.72
CA GLU A 92 -20.92 -16.69 0.32
C GLU A 92 -20.27 -15.43 -0.29
N LEU A 93 -19.33 -15.61 -1.23
CA LEU A 93 -18.71 -14.50 -1.96
C LEU A 93 -19.76 -13.74 -2.80
N LEU A 94 -20.60 -14.48 -3.52
CA LEU A 94 -21.61 -13.87 -4.40
C LEU A 94 -22.70 -13.12 -3.61
N ASP A 95 -23.07 -13.63 -2.44
CA ASP A 95 -24.10 -13.05 -1.58
C ASP A 95 -23.58 -11.86 -0.76
N GLY A 96 -22.28 -11.86 -0.43
CA GLY A 96 -21.64 -10.79 0.32
C GLY A 96 -21.40 -9.51 -0.50
N VAL A 97 -21.34 -9.60 -1.83
CA VAL A 97 -20.98 -8.43 -2.66
C VAL A 97 -22.17 -7.50 -2.90
N ARG A 98 -21.90 -6.21 -2.75
CA ARG A 98 -22.81 -5.11 -3.09
C ARG A 98 -22.46 -4.49 -4.43
N PHE A 99 -23.43 -3.88 -5.12
CA PHE A 99 -23.14 -3.11 -6.32
C PHE A 99 -23.89 -1.77 -6.39
N ARG A 100 -23.34 -0.84 -7.16
CA ARG A 100 -23.99 0.42 -7.54
C ARG A 100 -23.80 0.67 -9.03
N ALA A 101 -24.78 1.32 -9.66
CA ALA A 101 -24.65 1.86 -11.00
C ALA A 101 -24.42 3.38 -10.95
N GLY A 102 -23.48 3.88 -11.73
CA GLY A 102 -23.16 5.28 -11.87
C GLY A 102 -22.08 5.79 -10.90
N MET A 103 -21.50 6.93 -11.28
CA MET A 103 -20.53 7.69 -10.48
C MET A 103 -21.23 8.57 -9.45
N THR A 104 -20.50 8.95 -8.42
CA THR A 104 -20.92 9.94 -7.42
C THR A 104 -20.31 11.30 -7.77
N GLU A 105 -20.86 12.38 -7.19
CA GLU A 105 -20.23 13.71 -7.27
C GLU A 105 -18.97 13.80 -6.38
N GLU A 106 -18.80 12.86 -5.46
CA GLU A 106 -17.63 12.75 -4.60
C GLU A 106 -16.40 12.21 -5.36
N MET A 107 -15.22 12.77 -5.07
CA MET A 107 -13.94 12.27 -5.59
C MET A 107 -13.51 10.98 -4.88
N ASP A 108 -14.24 9.90 -5.15
CA ASP A 108 -13.89 8.55 -4.73
C ASP A 108 -13.10 7.79 -5.81
N ALA A 109 -12.45 6.70 -5.40
CA ALA A 109 -11.60 5.90 -6.28
C ALA A 109 -12.36 5.32 -7.48
N ALA A 110 -13.61 4.91 -7.30
CA ALA A 110 -14.42 4.40 -8.41
C ALA A 110 -14.73 5.50 -9.44
N SER A 111 -15.08 6.70 -8.97
CA SER A 111 -15.42 7.84 -9.81
C SER A 111 -14.21 8.35 -10.58
N VAL A 112 -13.00 8.29 -10.01
CA VAL A 112 -11.76 8.57 -10.74
C VAL A 112 -11.49 7.52 -11.82
N LEU A 113 -11.60 6.24 -11.50
CA LEU A 113 -11.30 5.15 -12.43
C LEU A 113 -12.32 5.06 -13.59
N LEU A 114 -13.60 5.31 -13.30
CA LEU A 114 -14.69 5.30 -14.30
C LEU A 114 -14.66 6.52 -15.26
N GLN A 115 -13.83 7.53 -15.01
CA GLN A 115 -13.61 8.59 -16.00
C GLN A 115 -12.93 8.05 -17.27
N HIS A 116 -12.15 6.97 -17.16
CA HIS A 116 -11.57 6.33 -18.33
C HIS A 116 -12.66 5.60 -19.13
N PRO A 117 -12.86 5.89 -20.44
CA PRO A 117 -14.01 5.40 -21.21
C PRO A 117 -14.08 3.87 -21.29
N ASP A 118 -12.92 3.21 -21.32
CA ASP A 118 -12.82 1.74 -21.43
C ASP A 118 -13.13 1.02 -20.13
N VAL A 119 -13.18 1.72 -18.99
CA VAL A 119 -13.52 1.12 -17.70
C VAL A 119 -15.05 1.04 -17.57
N GLN A 120 -15.58 -0.15 -17.34
CA GLN A 120 -17.02 -0.40 -17.26
C GLN A 120 -17.49 -0.77 -15.85
N ALA A 121 -16.57 -1.27 -15.02
CA ALA A 121 -16.79 -1.64 -13.65
C ALA A 121 -15.48 -1.45 -12.85
N VAL A 122 -15.61 -1.25 -11.54
CA VAL A 122 -14.51 -1.17 -10.59
C VAL A 122 -14.95 -1.81 -9.29
N THR A 123 -14.09 -2.59 -8.65
CA THR A 123 -14.34 -3.14 -7.31
C THR A 123 -13.58 -2.39 -6.24
N LEU A 124 -14.31 -1.87 -5.26
CA LEU A 124 -13.79 -1.33 -4.02
C LEU A 124 -13.95 -2.37 -2.93
N VAL A 125 -12.94 -3.22 -2.73
CA VAL A 125 -12.90 -4.32 -1.75
C VAL A 125 -13.95 -5.42 -2.01
N ASP A 126 -15.21 -5.13 -1.75
CA ASP A 126 -16.38 -6.01 -1.89
C ASP A 126 -17.61 -5.23 -2.41
N ALA A 127 -17.43 -4.01 -2.91
CA ALA A 127 -18.47 -3.19 -3.52
C ALA A 127 -18.12 -2.89 -4.98
N GLY A 128 -18.94 -3.38 -5.92
CA GLY A 128 -18.76 -3.14 -7.35
C GLY A 128 -19.46 -1.86 -7.81
N VAL A 129 -18.75 -0.95 -8.47
CA VAL A 129 -19.33 0.25 -9.09
C VAL A 129 -19.29 0.09 -10.60
N PHE A 130 -20.46 0.03 -11.23
CA PHE A 130 -20.62 -0.10 -12.67
C PHE A 130 -20.92 1.25 -13.29
N ARG A 131 -20.45 1.49 -14.52
CA ARG A 131 -20.72 2.74 -15.26
C ARG A 131 -22.23 3.01 -15.40
N SER A 132 -23.01 1.96 -15.65
CA SER A 132 -24.46 2.05 -15.82
C SER A 132 -25.14 0.79 -15.32
N ARG A 133 -26.45 0.87 -15.08
CA ARG A 133 -27.26 -0.30 -14.70
C ARG A 133 -27.24 -1.37 -15.79
N ALA A 134 -27.32 -0.95 -17.05
CA ALA A 134 -27.22 -1.86 -18.20
C ALA A 134 -25.89 -2.61 -18.21
N ALA A 135 -24.78 -1.97 -17.82
CA ALA A 135 -23.48 -2.63 -17.71
C ALA A 135 -23.42 -3.65 -16.55
N ALA A 136 -24.17 -3.42 -15.47
CA ALA A 136 -24.27 -4.35 -14.35
C ALA A 136 -25.21 -5.53 -14.64
N GLU A 137 -26.30 -5.33 -15.37
CA GLU A 137 -27.33 -6.35 -15.54
C GLU A 137 -27.19 -7.16 -16.84
N GLY A 138 -26.56 -6.59 -17.86
CA GLY A 138 -26.57 -7.15 -19.22
C GLY A 138 -25.50 -8.21 -19.50
N ASP A 139 -24.44 -8.31 -18.69
CA ASP A 139 -23.30 -9.17 -19.01
C ASP A 139 -22.53 -9.64 -17.77
N ALA A 140 -22.60 -10.93 -17.47
CA ALA A 140 -21.88 -11.54 -16.36
C ALA A 140 -20.36 -11.51 -16.54
N ALA A 141 -19.85 -11.43 -17.78
CA ALA A 141 -18.41 -11.35 -18.03
C ALA A 141 -17.79 -10.07 -17.45
N ARG A 142 -18.57 -8.99 -17.32
CA ARG A 142 -18.13 -7.74 -16.67
C ARG A 142 -17.94 -7.88 -15.17
N TRP A 143 -18.58 -8.86 -14.54
CA TRP A 143 -18.42 -9.15 -13.13
C TRP A 143 -17.24 -10.08 -12.86
N GLY A 144 -16.83 -10.92 -13.81
CA GLY A 144 -15.78 -11.92 -13.60
C GLY A 144 -14.46 -11.36 -13.08
N PRO A 145 -13.80 -10.43 -13.80
CA PRO A 145 -12.54 -9.80 -13.34
C PRO A 145 -12.69 -9.11 -11.98
N GLU A 146 -13.84 -8.49 -11.76
CA GLU A 146 -14.18 -7.83 -10.49
C GLU A 146 -14.34 -8.81 -9.33
N ARG A 147 -14.96 -9.97 -9.59
CA ARG A 147 -15.11 -11.04 -8.59
C ARG A 147 -13.81 -11.74 -8.27
N TRP A 148 -12.94 -11.88 -9.27
CA TRP A 148 -11.59 -12.33 -9.04
C TRP A 148 -10.83 -11.38 -8.09
N ALA A 149 -10.95 -10.06 -8.27
CA ALA A 149 -10.33 -9.10 -7.36
C ALA A 149 -10.83 -9.22 -5.91
N VAL A 150 -12.14 -9.44 -5.69
CA VAL A 150 -12.69 -9.70 -4.34
C VAL A 150 -12.11 -10.99 -3.75
N GLN A 151 -12.13 -12.08 -4.52
CA GLN A 151 -11.61 -13.38 -4.07
C GLN A 151 -10.13 -13.29 -3.67
N GLN A 152 -9.33 -12.58 -4.46
CA GLN A 152 -7.91 -12.33 -4.15
C GLN A 152 -7.76 -11.57 -2.84
N TYR A 153 -8.50 -10.48 -2.66
CA TYR A 153 -8.44 -9.69 -1.42
C TYR A 153 -8.80 -10.52 -0.17
N VAL A 154 -9.86 -11.34 -0.27
CA VAL A 154 -10.23 -12.25 0.83
C VAL A 154 -9.11 -13.26 1.11
N SER A 155 -8.53 -13.86 0.06
CA SER A 155 -7.47 -14.86 0.20
C SER A 155 -6.21 -14.31 0.88
N TRP A 156 -5.79 -13.10 0.54
CA TRP A 156 -4.64 -12.44 1.17
C TRP A 156 -4.90 -12.16 2.64
N ARG A 157 -6.09 -11.64 2.98
CA ARG A 157 -6.48 -11.39 4.37
C ARG A 157 -6.45 -12.68 5.19
N THR A 158 -6.97 -13.78 4.63
CA THR A 158 -6.93 -15.07 5.33
C THR A 158 -5.50 -15.60 5.49
N ALA A 159 -4.62 -15.38 4.51
CA ALA A 159 -3.21 -15.77 4.59
C ALA A 159 -2.45 -14.96 5.66
N GLU A 160 -2.71 -13.65 5.77
CA GLU A 160 -2.13 -12.79 6.81
C GLU A 160 -2.54 -13.22 8.23
N VAL A 161 -3.83 -13.54 8.43
CA VAL A 161 -4.33 -14.05 9.72
C VAL A 161 -3.67 -15.40 10.08
N GLN A 162 -3.42 -16.25 9.09
CA GLN A 162 -2.75 -17.54 9.30
C GLN A 162 -1.24 -17.42 9.57
N GLN A 163 -0.60 -16.33 9.14
CA GLN A 163 0.83 -16.11 9.35
C GLN A 163 1.17 -15.53 10.74
N GLY A 164 0.17 -15.10 11.51
CA GLY A 164 0.34 -14.50 12.84
C GLY A 164 1.16 -13.21 12.82
N PRO A 165 1.18 -12.40 13.89
CA PRO A 165 2.01 -11.21 13.92
C PRO A 165 3.48 -11.63 13.92
N GLN A 166 4.16 -11.48 12.78
CA GLN A 166 5.62 -11.47 12.69
C GLN A 166 6.12 -10.22 13.42
N ARG A 167 6.28 -10.33 14.75
CA ARG A 167 6.98 -9.36 15.60
C ARG A 167 8.31 -9.94 16.04
#